data_AF-A0A536GXT3-F1
#
_entry.id   AF-A0A536GXT3-F1
#
_cell.length_a   1.000
_cell.length_b   1.000
_cell.length_c   1.000
_cell.angle_alpha   90.00
_cell.angle_beta   90.00
_cell.angle_gamma   90.00
#
_symmetry.space_group_name_H-M   'P 1'
#
loop_
_entity.id
_entity.type
_entity.pdbx_description
1 polymer ?
#
loop_
_entity_poly.entity_id
_entity_poly.type
_entity_poly.pdbx_seq_one_letter_code
_entity_poly.pdbx_strand_id
1 'polypeptide(L)'
;MHTADVRSIAMGRGRYNIPNIGIFVWRLNSYSLTNSPAVKVDNYRYLFNPLGTTLQLFSHPQVEQDVTQLSGQKNVAMPITRSLLTSYLDDYYGVDKSILLTINGRQYTSDLIEAADLSDAKDSNGNPMKDDADNTVWANAPREKIAIDPVLGRIAFPRGRGKRMPKNVQVTCYYGFSAEMGGGEYSRVDSFTRIDPFTTQVLAIERVPVPDGTIAKALTNLNGSGVVEITGSGRFSESPSIYAPANAFVELRAAERCRPLLVLTNDAAKTDNPVTPELSISGEEGATVVLNGLVISSGRLHVSGNLSRLVLRHCTLVPGLAASDDGSKRNESQPKVVESESESEEVKRNRRGETVVTEREDIHVEIDRYSPQVSVIVEAPAVAVELDHCIVGGLRVVESAQVQITNSIVDATSQHAIAYCGLDETTAGAPLHVENSTLIGQVHTSLMELASNTIFLARRTGGERAPVQVARRQSGCVRYSYLPARSRVPRLYYCQPVDEQAAEWVHPQFTSLRYGDPGYCQLSRRTANEIRRGADDESEMGAFHDLYQPQRETNLALRLKEYLRFTLEAGVYYLN
;
A
#
# COMPACT_ATOMS: atom_id res chain seq x y z
N MET A 1 -0.69 43.66 -35.90
CA MET A 1 -0.73 42.62 -36.94
C MET A 1 0.22 41.52 -36.48
N HIS A 2 -0.31 40.45 -35.86
CA HIS A 2 0.51 39.30 -35.44
C HIS A 2 0.45 38.24 -36.55
N THR A 3 1.61 37.85 -37.07
CA THR A 3 1.74 36.77 -38.07
C THR A 3 1.46 35.42 -37.42
N ALA A 4 0.84 34.50 -38.17
CA ALA A 4 0.56 33.14 -37.73
C ALA A 4 1.87 32.39 -37.42
N ASP A 5 1.99 31.85 -36.19
CA ASP A 5 3.06 30.93 -35.81
C ASP A 5 2.63 29.50 -36.19
N VAL A 6 3.31 28.89 -37.17
CA VAL A 6 3.06 27.51 -37.62
C VAL A 6 4.29 26.69 -37.22
N ARG A 7 4.22 25.99 -36.10
CA ARG A 7 5.27 25.08 -35.61
C ARG A 7 4.68 23.70 -35.35
N SER A 8 5.47 22.66 -35.61
CA SER A 8 5.08 21.27 -35.38
C SER A 8 4.89 20.98 -33.89
N ILE A 9 3.73 20.45 -33.52
CA ILE A 9 3.40 20.11 -32.13
C ILE A 9 4.19 18.93 -31.58
N ALA A 10 4.74 18.08 -32.45
CA ALA A 10 5.65 17.01 -32.06
C ALA A 10 6.85 17.51 -31.23
N MET A 11 7.19 18.80 -31.34
CA MET A 11 8.28 19.45 -30.60
C MET A 11 7.85 20.13 -29.27
N GLY A 12 6.57 20.11 -28.91
CA GLY A 12 6.10 20.57 -27.59
C GLY A 12 6.17 22.09 -27.34
N ARG A 13 6.13 22.94 -28.38
CA ARG A 13 6.15 24.42 -28.25
C ARG A 13 5.10 25.08 -29.17
N GLY A 14 4.16 25.85 -28.60
CA GLY A 14 3.24 26.73 -29.34
C GLY A 14 2.31 27.53 -28.40
N ARG A 15 2.04 28.81 -28.69
CA ARG A 15 1.06 29.66 -27.96
C ARG A 15 0.31 30.58 -28.95
N TYR A 16 -1.00 30.32 -29.08
CA TYR A 16 -2.07 31.12 -29.73
C TYR A 16 -2.11 31.19 -31.27
N ASN A 17 -3.35 31.37 -31.77
CA ASN A 17 -3.88 31.05 -33.11
C ASN A 17 -4.21 29.55 -33.19
N ILE A 18 -5.49 29.14 -33.22
CA ILE A 18 -5.91 27.73 -33.05
C ILE A 18 -6.00 27.02 -34.41
N PRO A 19 -4.95 26.31 -34.85
CA PRO A 19 -5.11 25.12 -35.67
C PRO A 19 -4.81 23.86 -34.86
N ASN A 20 -4.62 23.92 -33.53
CA ASN A 20 -4.15 22.75 -32.79
C ASN A 20 -4.82 22.54 -31.43
N ILE A 21 -4.98 21.28 -31.04
CA ILE A 21 -5.66 20.83 -29.81
C ILE A 21 -4.64 20.18 -28.87
N GLY A 22 -4.58 20.64 -27.61
CA GLY A 22 -3.83 19.96 -26.55
C GLY A 22 -4.78 19.16 -25.66
N ILE A 23 -4.51 17.86 -25.47
CA ILE A 23 -5.31 16.96 -24.65
C ILE A 23 -4.49 16.57 -23.45
N PHE A 24 -4.99 16.88 -22.27
CA PHE A 24 -4.33 16.56 -21.02
C PHE A 24 -4.99 15.33 -20.42
N VAL A 25 -4.20 14.30 -20.12
CA VAL A 25 -4.66 13.00 -19.61
C VAL A 25 -4.06 12.77 -18.24
N TRP A 26 -4.93 12.58 -17.25
CA TRP A 26 -4.56 12.19 -15.91
C TRP A 26 -4.71 10.67 -15.78
N ARG A 27 -3.67 10.02 -15.26
CA ARG A 27 -3.66 8.56 -15.03
C ARG A 27 -3.98 8.17 -13.59
N LEU A 28 -4.04 9.16 -12.70
CA LEU A 28 -4.36 9.00 -11.29
C LEU A 28 -5.81 9.38 -11.05
N ASN A 29 -6.43 8.64 -10.14
CA ASN A 29 -7.74 8.95 -9.58
C ASN A 29 -7.58 9.60 -8.20
N SER A 30 -8.62 10.28 -7.73
CA SER A 30 -8.69 10.85 -6.39
C SER A 30 -9.54 9.95 -5.48
N TYR A 31 -8.98 9.49 -4.37
CA TYR A 31 -9.67 8.65 -3.38
C TYR A 31 -9.90 9.42 -2.09
N SER A 32 -11.07 9.20 -1.49
CA SER A 32 -11.54 9.91 -0.31
C SER A 32 -10.88 9.42 0.98
N LEU A 33 -10.72 10.34 1.92
CA LEU A 33 -10.56 10.13 3.35
C LEU A 33 -11.60 11.00 4.04
N THR A 34 -12.78 10.46 4.36
CA THR A 34 -13.92 11.22 4.89
C THR A 34 -13.96 11.16 6.41
N ASN A 35 -14.01 12.34 7.04
CA ASN A 35 -14.02 12.48 8.52
C ASN A 35 -12.92 11.66 9.23
N SER A 36 -11.79 11.44 8.55
CA SER A 36 -10.65 10.69 9.08
C SER A 36 -10.01 11.45 10.24
N PRO A 37 -9.65 10.80 11.35
CA PRO A 37 -8.89 11.44 12.41
C PRO A 37 -7.54 11.97 11.89
N ALA A 38 -7.23 13.23 12.16
CA ALA A 38 -5.91 13.79 11.86
C ALA A 38 -4.90 13.31 12.91
N VAL A 39 -3.68 12.98 12.48
CA VAL A 39 -2.63 12.52 13.39
C VAL A 39 -1.99 13.72 14.07
N LYS A 40 -2.03 13.73 15.41
CA LYS A 40 -1.42 14.79 16.23
C LYS A 40 0.10 14.64 16.25
N VAL A 41 0.82 15.67 15.79
CA VAL A 41 2.28 15.80 15.94
C VAL A 41 2.59 16.46 17.28
N ASP A 42 1.93 17.58 17.54
CA ASP A 42 1.95 18.24 18.85
C ASP A 42 0.61 18.95 19.11
N ASN A 43 0.56 19.79 20.14
CA ASN A 43 -0.65 20.51 20.54
C ASN A 43 -1.28 21.40 19.45
N TYR A 44 -0.53 21.80 18.44
CA TYR A 44 -0.94 22.74 17.38
C TYR A 44 -0.61 22.25 15.97
N ARG A 45 -0.03 21.06 15.81
CA ARG A 45 0.39 20.53 14.50
C ARG A 45 -0.17 19.14 14.27
N TYR A 46 -0.72 18.93 13.09
CA TYR A 46 -1.40 17.70 12.70
C TYR A 46 -1.06 17.29 11.26
N LEU A 47 -1.21 16.01 10.96
CA LEU A 47 -1.08 15.44 9.62
C LEU A 47 -2.44 14.95 9.12
N PHE A 48 -2.69 15.13 7.82
CA PHE A 48 -3.88 14.61 7.16
C PHE A 48 -3.86 13.08 7.05
N ASN A 49 -2.67 12.48 6.89
CA ASN A 49 -2.56 11.04 6.73
C ASN A 49 -2.79 10.32 8.06
N PRO A 50 -3.76 9.38 8.16
CA PRO A 50 -3.96 8.60 9.37
C PRO A 50 -2.76 7.71 9.73
N LEU A 51 -1.87 7.42 8.78
CA LEU A 51 -0.60 6.70 9.01
C LEU A 51 0.49 7.57 9.63
N GLY A 52 0.26 8.88 9.79
CA GLY A 52 1.25 9.78 10.41
C GLY A 52 2.41 10.16 9.50
N THR A 53 2.23 10.08 8.19
CA THR A 53 3.21 10.48 7.18
C THR A 53 2.71 11.61 6.28
N THR A 54 3.58 12.09 5.41
CA THR A 54 3.29 13.07 4.36
C THR A 54 2.20 12.56 3.42
N LEU A 55 1.30 13.45 2.99
CA LEU A 55 0.24 13.15 2.03
C LEU A 55 -0.01 14.32 1.09
N GLN A 56 0.30 14.14 -0.20
CA GLN A 56 -0.11 15.09 -1.23
C GLN A 56 -1.64 15.06 -1.36
N LEU A 57 -2.29 16.19 -1.09
CA LEU A 57 -3.73 16.35 -1.23
C LEU A 57 -4.09 16.49 -2.72
N PHE A 58 -5.18 15.87 -3.11
CA PHE A 58 -5.71 15.88 -4.48
C PHE A 58 -7.04 16.62 -4.55
N SER A 59 -7.33 17.15 -5.72
CA SER A 59 -8.65 17.70 -6.02
C SER A 59 -9.69 16.58 -6.11
N HIS A 60 -10.84 16.83 -5.50
CA HIS A 60 -12.07 16.10 -5.80
C HIS A 60 -12.68 16.73 -7.06
N PRO A 61 -12.78 15.99 -8.18
CA PRO A 61 -13.36 16.51 -9.41
C PRO A 61 -14.80 16.97 -9.19
N GLN A 62 -15.06 18.26 -9.40
CA GLN A 62 -16.41 18.81 -9.41
C GLN A 62 -17.04 18.63 -10.79
N VAL A 63 -18.31 18.27 -10.82
CA VAL A 63 -19.08 18.15 -12.07
C VAL A 63 -19.32 19.55 -12.64
N GLU A 64 -19.15 19.70 -13.96
CA GLU A 64 -19.54 20.90 -14.68
C GLU A 64 -21.04 21.20 -14.51
N GLN A 65 -21.37 22.46 -14.25
CA GLN A 65 -22.75 22.87 -14.00
C GLN A 65 -23.51 23.16 -15.31
N ASP A 66 -22.79 23.32 -16.42
CA ASP A 66 -23.34 23.61 -17.74
C ASP A 66 -22.51 22.90 -18.82
N VAL A 67 -23.16 22.43 -19.88
CA VAL A 67 -22.52 21.73 -21.03
C VAL A 67 -21.52 22.63 -21.78
N THR A 68 -21.70 23.95 -21.71
CA THR A 68 -20.82 24.95 -22.32
C THR A 68 -19.65 25.37 -21.43
N GLN A 69 -19.66 24.95 -20.15
CA GLN A 69 -18.56 25.23 -19.23
C GLN A 69 -17.30 24.48 -19.68
N LEU A 70 -16.20 25.21 -19.82
CA LEU A 70 -14.89 24.58 -20.04
C LEU A 70 -14.42 23.92 -18.75
N SER A 71 -14.00 22.66 -18.84
CA SER A 71 -13.36 21.95 -17.73
C SER A 71 -12.09 22.69 -17.32
N GLY A 72 -12.02 23.04 -16.04
CA GLY A 72 -10.86 23.64 -15.39
C GLY A 72 -10.18 22.69 -14.42
N GLN A 73 -9.21 23.21 -13.67
CA GLN A 73 -8.41 22.44 -12.71
C GLN A 73 -9.24 21.76 -11.61
N LYS A 74 -10.38 22.34 -11.22
CA LYS A 74 -11.29 21.76 -10.22
C LYS A 74 -12.14 20.60 -10.75
N ASN A 75 -12.18 20.40 -12.07
CA ASN A 75 -12.96 19.34 -12.72
C ASN A 75 -12.15 18.05 -12.95
N VAL A 76 -10.87 18.02 -12.54
CA VAL A 76 -9.97 16.89 -12.77
C VAL A 76 -9.30 16.45 -11.47
N ALA A 77 -8.90 15.19 -11.38
CA ALA A 77 -8.20 14.63 -10.23
C ALA A 77 -6.70 14.93 -10.35
N MET A 78 -6.21 15.91 -9.60
CA MET A 78 -4.83 16.36 -9.69
C MET A 78 -4.28 16.83 -8.33
N PRO A 79 -2.95 16.83 -8.15
CA PRO A 79 -2.32 17.38 -6.95
C PRO A 79 -2.71 18.84 -6.71
N ILE A 80 -3.13 19.16 -5.49
CA ILE A 80 -3.35 20.54 -5.07
C ILE A 80 -2.00 21.13 -4.66
N THR A 81 -1.53 22.11 -5.43
CA THR A 81 -0.31 22.86 -5.07
C THR A 81 -0.63 23.96 -4.06
N ARG A 82 0.40 24.43 -3.34
CA ARG A 82 0.26 25.56 -2.41
C ARG A 82 -0.29 26.81 -3.12
N SER A 83 0.25 27.15 -4.30
CA SER A 83 -0.19 28.31 -5.09
C SER A 83 -1.64 28.17 -5.56
N LEU A 84 -2.06 26.96 -5.94
CA LEU A 84 -3.43 26.68 -6.34
C LEU A 84 -4.39 26.90 -5.17
N LEU A 85 -4.08 26.33 -4.00
CA LEU A 85 -4.90 26.49 -2.80
C LEU A 85 -4.94 27.95 -2.31
N THR A 86 -3.83 28.68 -2.40
CA THR A 86 -3.79 30.12 -2.06
C THR A 86 -4.70 30.94 -2.98
N SER A 87 -4.66 30.67 -4.29
CA SER A 87 -5.35 31.50 -5.29
C SER A 87 -6.84 31.19 -5.41
N TYR A 88 -7.23 29.94 -5.15
CA TYR A 88 -8.58 29.43 -5.37
C TYR A 88 -9.11 28.66 -4.15
N LEU A 89 -8.83 29.15 -2.94
CA LEU A 89 -9.18 28.47 -1.69
C LEU A 89 -10.65 28.04 -1.66
N ASP A 90 -11.56 28.91 -2.10
CA ASP A 90 -12.99 28.63 -2.11
C ASP A 90 -13.40 27.57 -3.14
N ASP A 91 -12.60 27.24 -4.16
CA ASP A 91 -12.92 26.13 -5.06
C ASP A 91 -12.61 24.76 -4.41
N TYR A 92 -11.61 24.70 -3.53
CA TYR A 92 -11.08 23.45 -2.97
C TYR A 92 -11.47 23.20 -1.51
N TYR A 93 -11.76 24.24 -0.72
CA TYR A 93 -12.05 24.13 0.71
C TYR A 93 -13.53 24.32 1.04
N GLY A 94 -14.11 23.38 1.79
CA GLY A 94 -15.48 23.42 2.29
C GLY A 94 -16.22 22.10 2.16
N VAL A 95 -17.51 22.11 2.52
CA VAL A 95 -18.41 20.95 2.39
C VAL A 95 -18.49 20.54 0.92
N ASP A 96 -18.43 19.23 0.67
CA ASP A 96 -18.45 18.60 -0.66
C ASP A 96 -17.34 19.06 -1.63
N LYS A 97 -16.23 19.59 -1.08
CA LYS A 97 -15.04 19.97 -1.84
C LYS A 97 -13.85 19.06 -1.52
N SER A 98 -12.66 19.48 -1.93
CA SER A 98 -11.45 18.66 -1.84
C SER A 98 -10.86 18.59 -0.44
N ILE A 99 -11.10 19.60 0.41
CA ILE A 99 -10.54 19.71 1.75
C ILE A 99 -11.60 20.27 2.69
N LEU A 100 -11.78 19.64 3.85
CA LEU A 100 -12.63 20.14 4.93
C LEU A 100 -12.00 19.80 6.29
N LEU A 101 -11.97 20.77 7.20
CA LEU A 101 -11.60 20.52 8.60
C LEU A 101 -12.85 20.51 9.47
N THR A 102 -12.97 19.47 10.29
CA THR A 102 -13.98 19.34 11.33
C THR A 102 -13.27 19.24 12.67
N ILE A 103 -13.59 20.12 13.63
CA ILE A 103 -12.93 20.15 14.94
C ILE A 103 -14.02 20.11 16.00
N ASN A 104 -13.97 19.10 16.87
CA ASN A 104 -15.03 18.83 17.86
C ASN A 104 -16.43 18.79 17.22
N GLY A 105 -16.55 18.16 16.05
CA GLY A 105 -17.81 18.05 15.30
C GLY A 105 -18.26 19.33 14.58
N ARG A 106 -17.52 20.44 14.67
CA ARG A 106 -17.83 21.69 13.96
C ARG A 106 -16.98 21.83 12.71
N GLN A 107 -17.63 22.06 11.58
CA GLN A 107 -16.97 22.38 10.31
C GLN A 107 -16.46 23.83 10.31
N TYR A 108 -15.26 24.04 9.78
CA TYR A 108 -14.64 25.35 9.64
C TYR A 108 -14.86 25.89 8.22
N THR A 109 -14.95 27.21 8.10
CA THR A 109 -15.18 27.93 6.85
C THR A 109 -13.86 28.51 6.31
N SER A 110 -13.81 28.78 5.00
CA SER A 110 -12.58 29.19 4.31
C SER A 110 -11.98 30.51 4.82
N ASP A 111 -12.77 31.40 5.42
CA ASP A 111 -12.28 32.65 6.02
C ASP A 111 -11.29 32.41 7.17
N LEU A 112 -11.35 31.24 7.84
CA LEU A 112 -10.45 30.84 8.91
C LEU A 112 -9.24 30.02 8.44
N ILE A 113 -9.10 29.82 7.12
CA ILE A 113 -8.09 28.95 6.52
C ILE A 113 -7.14 29.77 5.66
N GLU A 114 -5.88 29.35 5.63
CA GLU A 114 -4.87 29.83 4.70
C GLU A 114 -4.02 28.66 4.19
N ALA A 115 -3.53 28.77 2.94
CA ALA A 115 -2.54 27.85 2.42
C ALA A 115 -1.13 28.35 2.79
N ALA A 116 -0.25 27.46 3.24
CA ALA A 116 1.12 27.79 3.60
C ALA A 116 2.11 26.69 3.24
N ASP A 117 3.40 27.04 3.15
CA ASP A 117 4.49 26.09 3.18
C ASP A 117 4.81 25.74 4.63
N LEU A 118 4.45 24.52 5.04
CA LEU A 118 4.71 23.97 6.38
C LEU A 118 5.83 22.92 6.35
N SER A 119 6.78 23.04 5.41
CA SER A 119 7.98 22.20 5.38
C SER A 119 8.83 22.37 6.64
N ASP A 120 9.75 21.44 6.85
CA ASP A 120 10.67 21.53 7.97
C ASP A 120 11.56 22.76 7.80
N ALA A 121 11.53 23.67 8.78
CA ALA A 121 12.39 24.84 8.82
C ALA A 121 13.85 24.40 8.90
N LYS A 122 14.74 25.10 8.21
CA LYS A 122 16.17 24.75 8.15
C LYS A 122 17.02 25.85 8.75
N ASP A 123 18.08 25.45 9.46
CA ASP A 123 19.10 26.37 9.96
C ASP A 123 19.98 26.90 8.81
N SER A 124 20.97 27.74 9.14
CA SER A 124 21.92 28.29 8.15
C SER A 124 22.75 27.21 7.43
N ASN A 125 22.84 26.01 7.99
CA ASN A 125 23.58 24.88 7.45
C ASN A 125 22.67 23.92 6.65
N GLY A 126 21.37 24.20 6.56
CA GLY A 126 20.40 23.37 5.86
C GLY A 126 19.86 22.19 6.69
N ASN A 127 20.20 22.09 7.98
CA ASN A 127 19.69 21.05 8.87
C ASN A 127 18.29 21.43 9.39
N PRO A 128 17.39 20.46 9.62
CA PRO A 128 16.10 20.73 10.25
C PRO A 128 16.27 21.41 11.61
N MET A 129 15.65 22.57 11.79
CA MET A 129 15.61 23.28 13.06
C MET A 129 14.81 22.48 14.08
N LYS A 130 15.27 22.49 15.34
CA LYS A 130 14.62 21.84 16.47
C LYS A 130 14.14 22.88 17.48
N ASP A 131 13.00 22.63 18.13
CA ASP A 131 12.56 23.41 19.29
C ASP A 131 13.19 22.89 20.58
N ASP A 132 12.92 23.54 21.72
CA ASP A 132 13.47 23.16 23.03
C ASP A 132 13.07 21.74 23.48
N ALA A 133 12.07 21.13 22.83
CA ALA A 133 11.61 19.77 23.06
C ALA A 133 12.09 18.79 21.95
N ASP A 134 13.12 19.17 21.19
CA ASP A 134 13.75 18.43 20.09
C ASP A 134 12.80 18.06 18.93
N ASN A 135 11.67 18.76 18.82
CA ASN A 135 10.75 18.58 17.70
C ASN A 135 11.22 19.39 16.51
N THR A 136 11.15 18.81 15.32
CA THR A 136 11.41 19.55 14.07
C THR A 136 10.44 20.71 13.95
N VAL A 137 10.93 21.93 13.77
CA VAL A 137 10.11 23.14 13.60
C VAL A 137 9.59 23.20 12.17
N TRP A 138 8.32 23.56 11.99
CA TRP A 138 7.75 23.81 10.66
C TRP A 138 7.90 25.28 10.27
N ALA A 139 8.18 25.52 9.00
CA ALA A 139 8.21 26.84 8.39
C ALA A 139 6.82 27.50 8.45
N ASN A 140 6.82 28.85 8.41
CA ASN A 140 5.61 29.67 8.27
C ASN A 140 4.47 29.32 9.25
N ALA A 141 4.79 29.05 10.51
CA ALA A 141 3.77 28.82 11.54
C ALA A 141 2.74 29.97 11.56
N PRO A 142 1.44 29.66 11.54
CA PRO A 142 0.42 30.68 11.34
C PRO A 142 0.20 31.53 12.60
N ARG A 143 -0.23 32.78 12.38
CA ARG A 143 -0.51 33.73 13.46
C ARG A 143 -2.01 33.83 13.79
N GLU A 144 -2.86 33.85 12.77
CA GLU A 144 -4.30 34.12 12.95
C GLU A 144 -5.22 33.00 12.47
N LYS A 145 -4.98 32.49 11.26
CA LYS A 145 -5.78 31.45 10.60
C LYS A 145 -5.15 30.07 10.79
N ILE A 146 -5.89 29.02 10.42
CA ILE A 146 -5.34 27.66 10.36
C ILE A 146 -4.62 27.53 9.01
N ALA A 147 -3.33 27.18 9.05
CA ALA A 147 -2.54 26.95 7.85
C ALA A 147 -2.64 25.49 7.40
N ILE A 148 -2.85 25.29 6.10
CA ILE A 148 -2.83 23.98 5.43
C ILE A 148 -1.71 23.97 4.39
N ASP A 149 -0.87 22.95 4.43
CA ASP A 149 0.06 22.63 3.34
C ASP A 149 -0.49 21.45 2.54
N PRO A 150 -1.04 21.67 1.34
CA PRO A 150 -1.63 20.60 0.54
C PRO A 150 -0.59 19.68 -0.09
N VAL A 151 0.68 20.08 -0.17
CA VAL A 151 1.75 19.26 -0.74
C VAL A 151 2.25 18.25 0.28
N LEU A 152 2.34 18.67 1.55
CA LEU A 152 2.84 17.82 2.62
C LEU A 152 1.72 17.16 3.45
N GLY A 153 0.46 17.58 3.29
CA GLY A 153 -0.64 17.10 4.10
C GLY A 153 -0.46 17.49 5.57
N ARG A 154 -0.05 18.74 5.83
CA ARG A 154 0.21 19.28 7.17
C ARG A 154 -0.82 20.34 7.54
N ILE A 155 -1.19 20.39 8.82
CA ILE A 155 -2.09 21.39 9.41
C ILE A 155 -1.37 22.05 10.59
N ALA A 156 -1.30 23.37 10.59
CA ALA A 156 -0.80 24.14 11.71
C ALA A 156 -1.88 25.09 12.24
N PHE A 157 -2.05 25.10 13.55
CA PHE A 157 -2.98 25.97 14.27
C PHE A 157 -2.26 27.19 14.82
N PRO A 158 -2.92 28.36 14.85
CA PRO A 158 -2.33 29.58 15.38
C PRO A 158 -2.06 29.44 16.88
N ARG A 159 -0.88 29.88 17.32
CA ARG A 159 -0.43 29.86 18.72
C ARG A 159 -0.57 31.25 19.34
N GLY A 160 -0.92 31.33 20.63
CA GLY A 160 -0.90 32.60 21.38
C GLY A 160 -2.04 32.78 22.39
N ARG A 161 -2.02 33.92 23.08
CA ARG A 161 -3.01 34.27 24.12
C ARG A 161 -4.42 34.25 23.54
N GLY A 162 -5.32 33.45 24.14
CA GLY A 162 -6.71 33.33 23.71
C GLY A 162 -7.00 32.31 22.60
N LYS A 163 -5.97 31.71 21.98
CA LYS A 163 -6.14 30.59 21.04
C LYS A 163 -6.24 29.28 21.83
N ARG A 164 -7.29 28.50 21.59
CA ARG A 164 -7.50 27.19 22.27
C ARG A 164 -6.84 26.09 21.47
N MET A 165 -6.25 25.13 22.19
CA MET A 165 -5.70 23.91 21.57
C MET A 165 -6.84 23.11 20.92
N PRO A 166 -6.70 22.73 19.64
CA PRO A 166 -7.70 21.91 18.98
C PRO A 166 -7.75 20.52 19.62
N LYS A 167 -8.95 19.93 19.62
CA LYS A 167 -9.23 18.54 20.03
C LYS A 167 -10.11 17.93 18.95
N ASN A 168 -10.04 16.61 18.79
CA ASN A 168 -10.85 15.86 17.84
C ASN A 168 -10.81 16.49 16.43
N VAL A 169 -9.59 16.67 15.92
CA VAL A 169 -9.37 17.20 14.57
C VAL A 169 -9.62 16.06 13.59
N GLN A 170 -10.60 16.25 12.72
CA GLN A 170 -10.94 15.36 11.62
C GLN A 170 -10.79 16.09 10.31
N VAL A 171 -10.44 15.34 9.27
CA VAL A 171 -10.26 15.85 7.92
C VAL A 171 -11.17 15.10 6.96
N THR A 172 -11.75 15.83 6.01
CA THR A 172 -12.14 15.24 4.73
C THR A 172 -11.16 15.72 3.69
N CYS A 173 -10.47 14.80 3.03
CA CYS A 173 -9.54 15.12 1.96
C CYS A 173 -9.46 14.00 0.92
N TYR A 174 -8.72 14.25 -0.16
CA TYR A 174 -8.50 13.26 -1.20
C TYR A 174 -7.00 13.05 -1.43
N TYR A 175 -6.62 11.84 -1.81
CA TYR A 175 -5.26 11.48 -2.20
C TYR A 175 -5.26 10.83 -3.59
N GLY A 176 -4.15 10.93 -4.30
CA GLY A 176 -4.00 10.33 -5.62
C GLY A 176 -3.58 8.87 -5.54
N PHE A 177 -4.18 8.01 -6.36
CA PHE A 177 -3.68 6.64 -6.59
C PHE A 177 -4.17 6.10 -7.94
N SER A 178 -3.62 5.00 -8.44
CA SER A 178 -3.93 4.53 -9.81
C SER A 178 -5.24 3.74 -9.91
N ALA A 179 -5.59 2.93 -8.91
CA ALA A 179 -6.72 2.00 -8.98
C ALA A 179 -7.38 1.77 -7.62
N GLU A 180 -8.58 1.19 -7.64
CA GLU A 180 -9.31 0.71 -6.46
C GLU A 180 -8.61 -0.55 -5.90
N MET A 181 -7.57 -0.33 -5.10
CA MET A 181 -6.73 -1.39 -4.53
C MET A 181 -6.31 -1.03 -3.10
N GLY A 182 -6.17 -2.03 -2.24
CA GLY A 182 -5.85 -1.87 -0.82
C GLY A 182 -7.02 -1.30 0.01
N GLY A 183 -6.81 -1.06 1.30
CA GLY A 183 -7.85 -0.51 2.16
C GLY A 183 -8.13 0.94 1.79
N GLY A 184 -9.30 1.24 1.18
CA GLY A 184 -9.67 2.59 0.71
C GLY A 184 -11.18 2.86 0.72
N GLU A 185 -11.56 4.13 0.57
CA GLU A 185 -12.96 4.59 0.54
C GLU A 185 -13.53 4.56 -0.88
N TYR A 186 -13.66 3.36 -1.43
CA TYR A 186 -14.29 3.10 -2.72
C TYR A 186 -15.26 1.92 -2.61
N SER A 187 -16.02 1.68 -3.67
CA SER A 187 -17.05 0.66 -3.66
C SER A 187 -16.45 -0.73 -3.69
N ARG A 188 -16.88 -1.60 -2.78
CA ARG A 188 -16.48 -3.02 -2.76
C ARG A 188 -17.61 -3.93 -2.33
N VAL A 189 -18.85 -3.45 -2.44
CA VAL A 189 -20.07 -4.18 -2.05
C VAL A 189 -20.18 -5.56 -2.71
N ASP A 190 -19.61 -5.72 -3.92
CA ASP A 190 -19.60 -6.98 -4.66
C ASP A 190 -18.67 -8.04 -4.04
N SER A 191 -17.73 -7.62 -3.19
CA SER A 191 -16.83 -8.52 -2.46
C SER A 191 -17.42 -9.06 -1.16
N PHE A 192 -18.54 -8.50 -0.68
CA PHE A 192 -19.08 -8.80 0.65
C PHE A 192 -19.79 -10.15 0.69
N THR A 193 -19.36 -10.99 1.64
CA THR A 193 -20.03 -12.25 1.91
C THR A 193 -21.32 -11.96 2.68
N ARG A 194 -22.46 -12.43 2.15
CA ARG A 194 -23.79 -12.25 2.77
C ARG A 194 -24.40 -13.56 3.25
N ILE A 195 -24.05 -14.65 2.58
CA ILE A 195 -24.54 -15.99 2.85
C ILE A 195 -23.37 -16.83 3.33
N ASP A 196 -23.57 -17.55 4.43
CA ASP A 196 -22.60 -18.46 4.98
C ASP A 196 -22.36 -19.64 4.02
N PRO A 197 -21.10 -19.91 3.62
CA PRO A 197 -20.79 -20.94 2.64
C PRO A 197 -21.03 -22.38 3.14
N PHE A 198 -21.15 -22.60 4.45
CA PHE A 198 -21.34 -23.91 5.07
C PHE A 198 -22.81 -24.16 5.43
N THR A 199 -23.52 -23.14 5.91
CA THR A 199 -24.92 -23.29 6.38
C THR A 199 -25.95 -22.78 5.39
N THR A 200 -25.54 -22.01 4.36
CA THR A 200 -26.42 -21.31 3.39
C THR A 200 -27.38 -20.30 4.02
N GLN A 201 -27.13 -19.88 5.26
CA GLN A 201 -27.92 -18.89 5.98
C GLN A 201 -27.32 -17.49 5.83
N VAL A 202 -28.10 -16.45 6.16
CA VAL A 202 -27.58 -15.08 6.23
C VAL A 202 -26.60 -14.98 7.40
N LEU A 203 -25.41 -14.43 7.14
CA LEU A 203 -24.37 -14.26 8.17
C LEU A 203 -24.81 -13.25 9.24
N ALA A 204 -24.57 -13.57 10.51
CA ALA A 204 -24.67 -12.60 11.60
C ALA A 204 -23.62 -11.49 11.42
N ILE A 205 -23.99 -10.24 11.71
CA ILE A 205 -23.09 -9.09 11.61
C ILE A 205 -22.98 -8.43 12.98
N GLU A 206 -21.81 -8.52 13.59
CA GLU A 206 -21.41 -7.75 14.75
C GLU A 206 -20.77 -6.43 14.30
N ARG A 207 -21.23 -5.29 14.81
CA ARG A 207 -20.79 -3.97 14.34
C ARG A 207 -19.81 -3.30 15.30
N VAL A 208 -18.73 -2.76 14.75
CA VAL A 208 -17.75 -1.95 15.47
C VAL A 208 -18.00 -0.46 15.13
N PRO A 209 -18.63 0.31 16.03
CA PRO A 209 -18.87 1.73 15.81
C PRO A 209 -17.56 2.54 15.84
N VAL A 210 -17.53 3.68 15.15
CA VAL A 210 -16.41 4.65 15.20
C VAL A 210 -16.88 5.90 15.95
N PRO A 211 -16.06 6.49 16.84
CA PRO A 211 -14.66 6.15 17.12
C PRO A 211 -14.44 5.15 18.27
N ASP A 212 -15.48 4.81 19.04
CA ASP A 212 -15.32 4.17 20.36
C ASP A 212 -15.44 2.63 20.36
N GLY A 213 -15.65 2.00 19.20
CA GLY A 213 -15.74 0.55 19.09
C GLY A 213 -14.40 -0.15 19.31
N THR A 214 -14.46 -1.45 19.63
CA THR A 214 -13.28 -2.30 19.82
C THR A 214 -13.43 -3.56 18.97
N ILE A 215 -12.49 -3.80 18.06
CA ILE A 215 -12.51 -4.93 17.12
C ILE A 215 -12.38 -6.24 17.90
N ALA A 216 -11.46 -6.33 18.87
CA ALA A 216 -11.28 -7.53 19.69
C ALA A 216 -12.57 -7.93 20.45
N LYS A 217 -13.30 -6.94 20.97
CA LYS A 217 -14.58 -7.18 21.65
C LYS A 217 -15.64 -7.72 20.68
N ALA A 218 -15.74 -7.15 19.49
CA ALA A 218 -16.68 -7.61 18.47
C ALA A 218 -16.36 -9.04 18.01
N LEU A 219 -15.08 -9.38 17.80
CA LEU A 219 -14.64 -10.75 17.49
C LEU A 219 -15.00 -11.75 18.60
N THR A 220 -14.89 -11.32 19.87
CA THR A 220 -15.31 -12.14 21.01
C THR A 220 -16.83 -12.35 21.03
N ASN A 221 -17.61 -11.30 20.76
CA ASN A 221 -19.07 -11.37 20.69
C ASN A 221 -19.58 -12.23 19.52
N LEU A 222 -18.86 -12.25 18.40
CA LEU A 222 -19.19 -13.07 17.24
C LEU A 222 -19.16 -14.56 17.56
N ASN A 223 -18.33 -14.97 18.54
CA ASN A 223 -18.22 -16.35 19.00
C ASN A 223 -17.89 -17.36 17.87
N GLY A 224 -17.03 -16.95 16.93
CA GLY A 224 -16.39 -17.84 15.95
C GLY A 224 -17.10 -18.02 14.60
N SER A 225 -18.25 -17.40 14.34
CA SER A 225 -18.89 -17.48 13.01
C SER A 225 -19.72 -16.23 12.67
N GLY A 226 -19.55 -15.71 11.45
CA GLY A 226 -20.26 -14.54 10.95
C GLY A 226 -19.31 -13.43 10.48
N VAL A 227 -19.75 -12.18 10.60
CA VAL A 227 -19.03 -11.00 10.14
C VAL A 227 -18.84 -10.02 11.30
N VAL A 228 -17.63 -9.50 11.46
CA VAL A 228 -17.36 -8.26 12.20
C VAL A 228 -17.21 -7.12 11.20
N GLU A 229 -18.09 -6.12 11.27
CA GLU A 229 -18.11 -4.97 10.35
C GLU A 229 -17.74 -3.67 11.07
N ILE A 230 -16.65 -3.04 10.64
CA ILE A 230 -16.25 -1.72 11.12
C ILE A 230 -17.02 -0.65 10.36
N THR A 231 -17.83 0.15 11.06
CA THR A 231 -18.86 0.99 10.43
C THR A 231 -18.34 2.33 9.89
N GLY A 232 -17.04 2.61 9.95
CA GLY A 232 -16.46 3.89 9.54
C GLY A 232 -14.94 3.89 9.39
N SER A 233 -14.35 5.01 8.95
CA SER A 233 -12.90 5.19 8.71
C SER A 233 -12.09 5.53 9.98
N GLY A 234 -12.35 4.81 11.08
CA GLY A 234 -11.70 5.03 12.36
C GLY A 234 -10.24 4.57 12.42
N ARG A 235 -9.51 5.03 13.45
CA ARG A 235 -8.17 4.52 13.80
C ARG A 235 -8.27 3.69 15.09
N PHE A 236 -7.94 2.41 14.99
CA PHE A 236 -7.97 1.44 16.07
C PHE A 236 -6.55 1.10 16.48
N SER A 237 -6.23 1.13 17.77
CA SER A 237 -4.92 0.74 18.30
C SER A 237 -5.10 -0.45 19.23
N GLU A 238 -5.00 -1.63 18.65
CA GLU A 238 -5.21 -2.93 19.29
C GLU A 238 -4.56 -4.03 18.43
N SER A 239 -4.34 -5.21 19.01
CA SER A 239 -3.84 -6.41 18.30
C SER A 239 -4.83 -7.56 18.51
N PRO A 240 -5.94 -7.59 17.74
CA PRO A 240 -6.99 -8.59 17.95
C PRO A 240 -6.54 -10.01 17.55
N SER A 241 -7.26 -11.02 18.03
CA SER A 241 -7.13 -12.39 17.54
C SER A 241 -8.42 -12.82 16.84
N ILE A 242 -8.28 -13.47 15.69
CA ILE A 242 -9.39 -14.07 14.95
C ILE A 242 -9.27 -15.59 15.07
N TYR A 243 -10.31 -16.24 15.57
CA TYR A 243 -10.40 -17.70 15.64
C TYR A 243 -11.68 -18.16 14.94
N ALA A 244 -11.55 -19.15 14.06
CA ALA A 244 -12.66 -19.79 13.35
C ALA A 244 -12.74 -21.30 13.69
N PRO A 245 -13.82 -21.78 14.33
CA PRO A 245 -14.05 -23.20 14.61
C PRO A 245 -14.18 -24.04 13.33
N ALA A 246 -14.21 -25.37 13.49
CA ALA A 246 -14.31 -26.28 12.34
C ALA A 246 -15.55 -25.98 11.49
N ASN A 247 -15.36 -25.93 10.17
CA ASN A 247 -16.41 -25.59 9.20
C ASN A 247 -17.14 -24.26 9.48
N ALA A 248 -16.44 -23.27 10.05
CA ALA A 248 -16.97 -21.94 10.28
C ALA A 248 -16.39 -20.90 9.30
N PHE A 249 -17.16 -19.83 9.10
CA PHE A 249 -16.76 -18.67 8.32
C PHE A 249 -16.67 -17.44 9.23
N VAL A 250 -15.53 -16.74 9.21
CA VAL A 250 -15.34 -15.46 9.91
C VAL A 250 -14.80 -14.41 8.93
N GLU A 251 -15.52 -13.30 8.77
CA GLU A 251 -15.05 -12.13 7.99
C GLU A 251 -14.88 -10.91 8.91
N LEU A 252 -13.68 -10.35 8.98
CA LEU A 252 -13.46 -9.00 9.49
C LEU A 252 -13.44 -8.05 8.29
N ARG A 253 -14.41 -7.14 8.22
CA ARG A 253 -14.54 -6.21 7.10
C ARG A 253 -14.73 -4.76 7.51
N ALA A 254 -14.29 -3.88 6.63
CA ALA A 254 -14.70 -2.49 6.62
C ALA A 254 -16.04 -2.33 5.91
N ALA A 255 -16.96 -1.54 6.49
CA ALA A 255 -18.22 -1.17 5.84
C ALA A 255 -17.97 -0.49 4.48
N GLU A 256 -18.97 -0.51 3.61
CA GLU A 256 -18.91 0.08 2.28
C GLU A 256 -18.38 1.53 2.32
N ARG A 257 -17.45 1.86 1.41
CA ARG A 257 -16.79 3.18 1.32
C ARG A 257 -16.11 3.66 2.61
N CYS A 258 -15.73 2.77 3.52
CA CYS A 258 -14.96 3.10 4.71
C CYS A 258 -13.51 2.64 4.59
N ARG A 259 -12.59 3.30 5.30
CA ARG A 259 -11.17 2.96 5.37
C ARG A 259 -10.68 2.92 6.82
N PRO A 260 -11.01 1.88 7.59
CA PRO A 260 -10.50 1.74 8.94
C PRO A 260 -8.99 1.44 8.92
N LEU A 261 -8.28 2.10 9.83
CA LEU A 261 -6.86 1.85 10.10
C LEU A 261 -6.73 1.08 11.41
N LEU A 262 -6.22 -0.15 11.34
CA LEU A 262 -5.79 -0.95 12.49
C LEU A 262 -4.28 -0.77 12.67
N VAL A 263 -3.90 -0.12 13.76
CA VAL A 263 -2.51 0.01 14.20
C VAL A 263 -2.25 -1.05 15.25
N LEU A 264 -1.49 -2.07 14.89
CA LEU A 264 -1.12 -3.15 15.80
C LEU A 264 -0.17 -2.61 16.88
N THR A 265 -0.42 -3.00 18.12
CA THR A 265 0.34 -2.55 19.30
C THR A 265 0.61 -3.73 20.21
N ASN A 266 1.78 -3.78 20.84
CA ASN A 266 2.00 -4.72 21.93
C ASN A 266 1.21 -4.27 23.16
N ASP A 267 0.74 -5.23 23.96
CA ASP A 267 0.27 -4.91 25.31
C ASP A 267 1.41 -4.27 26.09
N ALA A 268 1.22 -3.03 26.53
CA ALA A 268 2.23 -2.13 27.06
C ALA A 268 2.80 -2.53 28.44
N ALA A 269 2.84 -3.82 28.79
CA ALA A 269 3.14 -4.27 30.14
C ALA A 269 4.24 -5.34 30.29
N LYS A 270 4.70 -6.03 29.25
CA LYS A 270 5.69 -7.11 29.41
C LYS A 270 6.54 -7.31 28.16
N THR A 271 7.79 -6.83 28.20
CA THR A 271 9.04 -7.52 27.82
C THR A 271 10.14 -6.50 27.52
N ASP A 272 11.33 -6.70 28.08
CA ASP A 272 12.57 -5.94 27.74
C ASP A 272 13.08 -6.23 26.31
N ASN A 273 12.31 -7.00 25.52
CA ASN A 273 12.60 -7.37 24.15
C ASN A 273 11.45 -6.88 23.24
N PRO A 274 11.71 -6.07 22.19
CA PRO A 274 10.67 -5.60 21.30
C PRO A 274 10.19 -6.76 20.41
N VAL A 275 9.03 -7.33 20.73
CA VAL A 275 8.30 -8.26 19.85
C VAL A 275 7.55 -7.43 18.81
N THR A 276 7.55 -7.85 17.54
CA THR A 276 6.73 -7.20 16.51
C THR A 276 5.24 -7.47 16.80
N PRO A 277 4.35 -6.45 16.91
CA PRO A 277 2.92 -6.68 17.14
C PRO A 277 2.27 -7.54 16.06
N GLU A 278 1.28 -8.35 16.42
CA GLU A 278 0.64 -9.30 15.49
C GLU A 278 -0.88 -9.28 15.58
N LEU A 279 -1.54 -9.40 14.41
CA LEU A 279 -2.92 -9.88 14.31
C LEU A 279 -2.86 -11.39 14.14
N SER A 280 -3.20 -12.14 15.20
CA SER A 280 -3.20 -13.61 15.15
C SER A 280 -4.47 -14.11 14.47
N ILE A 281 -4.32 -14.99 13.50
CA ILE A 281 -5.41 -15.66 12.79
C ILE A 281 -5.22 -17.17 12.95
N SER A 282 -6.22 -17.84 13.49
CA SER A 282 -6.22 -19.30 13.61
C SER A 282 -7.57 -19.90 13.27
N GLY A 283 -7.57 -21.19 12.96
CA GLY A 283 -8.80 -21.92 12.75
C GLY A 283 -8.60 -23.42 12.80
N GLU A 284 -9.72 -24.14 12.80
CA GLU A 284 -9.76 -25.59 12.73
C GLU A 284 -10.06 -26.08 11.31
N GLU A 285 -10.14 -27.40 11.13
CA GLU A 285 -10.38 -28.02 9.83
C GLU A 285 -11.67 -27.51 9.17
N GLY A 286 -11.58 -27.19 7.88
CA GLY A 286 -12.68 -26.64 7.09
C GLY A 286 -12.93 -25.14 7.30
N ALA A 287 -12.27 -24.48 8.27
CA ALA A 287 -12.54 -23.09 8.58
C ALA A 287 -12.04 -22.12 7.50
N THR A 288 -12.76 -21.00 7.35
CA THR A 288 -12.40 -19.90 6.45
C THR A 288 -12.36 -18.57 7.20
N VAL A 289 -11.27 -17.82 7.04
CA VAL A 289 -11.14 -16.44 7.54
C VAL A 289 -10.96 -15.46 6.37
N VAL A 290 -11.68 -14.35 6.41
CA VAL A 290 -11.60 -13.27 5.41
C VAL A 290 -11.26 -11.94 6.09
N LEU A 291 -10.28 -11.21 5.54
CA LEU A 291 -10.04 -9.80 5.84
C LEU A 291 -10.42 -8.97 4.61
N ASN A 292 -11.28 -7.97 4.78
CA ASN A 292 -11.80 -7.19 3.66
C ASN A 292 -11.81 -5.68 3.92
N GLY A 293 -11.03 -4.91 3.15
CA GLY A 293 -11.09 -3.45 3.17
C GLY A 293 -10.34 -2.75 4.32
N LEU A 294 -9.39 -3.41 4.98
CA LEU A 294 -8.64 -2.84 6.11
C LEU A 294 -7.29 -2.26 5.69
N VAL A 295 -6.86 -1.20 6.37
CA VAL A 295 -5.44 -0.79 6.40
C VAL A 295 -4.87 -1.26 7.75
N ILE A 296 -3.77 -2.02 7.71
CA ILE A 296 -3.09 -2.59 8.88
C ILE A 296 -1.66 -2.06 8.89
N SER A 297 -1.22 -1.52 10.02
CA SER A 297 0.13 -1.00 10.22
C SER A 297 0.72 -1.39 11.58
N SER A 298 2.00 -1.12 11.74
CA SER A 298 2.81 -1.29 12.95
C SER A 298 2.95 -2.74 13.44
N GLY A 299 2.67 -3.72 12.58
CA GLY A 299 2.78 -5.13 12.90
C GLY A 299 2.50 -6.03 11.70
N ARG A 300 2.36 -7.33 11.96
CA ARG A 300 2.20 -8.37 10.93
C ARG A 300 0.97 -9.24 11.16
N LEU A 301 0.60 -10.00 10.14
CA LEU A 301 -0.36 -11.10 10.26
C LEU A 301 0.38 -12.39 10.57
N HIS A 302 -0.11 -13.13 11.55
CA HIS A 302 0.40 -14.47 11.87
C HIS A 302 -0.73 -15.49 11.77
N VAL A 303 -0.55 -16.49 10.91
CA VAL A 303 -1.57 -17.47 10.55
C VAL A 303 -1.12 -18.84 11.03
N SER A 304 -1.90 -19.46 11.91
CA SER A 304 -1.59 -20.74 12.56
C SER A 304 -2.82 -21.66 12.65
N GLY A 305 -2.64 -22.87 13.21
CA GLY A 305 -3.70 -23.86 13.33
C GLY A 305 -3.93 -24.66 12.04
N ASN A 306 -5.15 -25.18 11.86
CA ASN A 306 -5.55 -26.04 10.75
C ASN A 306 -6.55 -25.34 9.80
N LEU A 307 -6.39 -24.02 9.66
CA LEU A 307 -7.25 -23.18 8.82
C LEU A 307 -7.21 -23.69 7.36
N SER A 308 -8.37 -23.90 6.75
CA SER A 308 -8.42 -24.36 5.36
C SER A 308 -8.23 -23.21 4.36
N ARG A 309 -8.75 -22.02 4.68
CA ARG A 309 -8.68 -20.87 3.76
C ARG A 309 -8.50 -19.54 4.48
N LEU A 310 -7.57 -18.74 3.98
CA LEU A 310 -7.39 -17.34 4.35
C LEU A 310 -7.54 -16.47 3.10
N VAL A 311 -8.43 -15.49 3.13
CA VAL A 311 -8.66 -14.57 2.01
C VAL A 311 -8.43 -13.14 2.47
N LEU A 312 -7.57 -12.40 1.78
CA LEU A 312 -7.43 -10.96 1.95
C LEU A 312 -7.94 -10.29 0.67
N ARG A 313 -8.87 -9.35 0.83
CA ARG A 313 -9.43 -8.56 -0.27
C ARG A 313 -9.37 -7.08 0.05
N HIS A 314 -8.92 -6.27 -0.90
CA HIS A 314 -8.86 -4.82 -0.70
C HIS A 314 -8.17 -4.44 0.61
N CYS A 315 -7.14 -5.19 1.02
CA CYS A 315 -6.42 -4.96 2.27
C CYS A 315 -5.08 -4.30 1.97
N THR A 316 -4.67 -3.39 2.84
CA THR A 316 -3.31 -2.85 2.86
C THR A 316 -2.62 -3.26 4.14
N LEU A 317 -1.61 -4.12 4.05
CA LEU A 317 -0.63 -4.29 5.10
C LEU A 317 0.56 -3.41 4.72
N VAL A 318 0.73 -2.30 5.45
CA VAL A 318 1.67 -1.24 5.06
C VAL A 318 3.07 -1.84 4.84
N PRO A 319 3.64 -1.73 3.62
CA PRO A 319 4.98 -2.23 3.33
C PRO A 319 6.01 -1.66 4.31
N GLY A 320 6.86 -2.53 4.88
CA GLY A 320 7.83 -2.15 5.92
C GLY A 320 7.22 -2.01 7.32
N LEU A 321 6.00 -2.48 7.52
CA LEU A 321 5.17 -2.44 8.74
C LEU A 321 4.71 -1.04 9.15
N ALA A 322 5.52 -0.01 8.97
CA ALA A 322 5.12 1.37 9.20
C ALA A 322 5.46 2.23 7.98
N ALA A 323 4.60 3.20 7.68
CA ALA A 323 4.94 4.19 6.66
C ALA A 323 6.06 5.09 7.22
N SER A 324 7.17 5.21 6.50
CA SER A 324 8.27 6.10 6.88
C SER A 324 8.27 7.39 6.05
N ASP A 325 8.40 8.53 6.73
CA ASP A 325 8.53 9.85 6.11
C ASP A 325 9.95 10.12 5.60
N ASP A 326 10.93 9.33 6.06
CA ASP A 326 12.32 9.62 5.80
C ASP A 326 12.72 9.20 4.39
N GLY A 327 13.03 10.20 3.56
CA GLY A 327 13.75 10.02 2.30
C GLY A 327 15.22 9.63 2.52
N SER A 328 15.68 9.47 3.76
CA SER A 328 16.95 8.80 4.04
C SER A 328 16.85 7.33 3.62
N LYS A 329 17.87 6.94 2.85
CA LYS A 329 18.16 5.62 2.26
C LYS A 329 17.29 4.50 2.81
N ARG A 330 16.55 3.82 1.91
CA ARG A 330 16.08 2.43 2.08
C ARG A 330 17.05 1.74 3.01
N ASN A 331 16.58 1.22 4.14
CA ASN A 331 17.41 0.40 5.01
C ASN A 331 17.99 -0.71 4.12
N GLU A 332 19.22 -0.54 3.65
CA GLU A 332 20.12 -1.62 3.28
C GLU A 332 20.52 -2.26 4.61
N SER A 333 19.54 -2.78 5.36
CA SER A 333 19.81 -3.75 6.39
C SER A 333 20.30 -4.97 5.63
N GLN A 334 21.62 -5.04 5.45
CA GLN A 334 22.26 -6.31 5.19
C GLN A 334 21.71 -7.30 6.23
N PRO A 335 21.28 -8.50 5.83
CA PRO A 335 20.86 -9.50 6.80
C PRO A 335 22.01 -9.71 7.78
N LYS A 336 21.76 -9.39 9.07
CA LYS A 336 22.67 -9.83 10.13
C LYS A 336 22.50 -11.34 10.23
N VAL A 337 23.49 -12.07 9.75
CA VAL A 337 23.66 -13.48 10.09
C VAL A 337 23.91 -13.51 11.60
N VAL A 338 22.90 -13.93 12.35
CA VAL A 338 23.07 -14.28 13.77
C VAL A 338 23.33 -15.78 13.78
N GLU A 339 24.58 -16.16 13.99
CA GLU A 339 24.92 -17.54 14.33
C GLU A 339 24.36 -17.82 15.73
N SER A 340 23.48 -18.80 15.87
CA SER A 340 23.01 -19.29 17.17
C SER A 340 23.69 -20.62 17.50
N GLU A 341 24.42 -20.65 18.61
CA GLU A 341 24.89 -21.88 19.24
C GLU A 341 23.75 -22.52 20.05
N SER A 342 23.61 -23.83 19.94
CA SER A 342 22.66 -24.68 20.69
C SER A 342 23.33 -25.27 21.93
N GLU A 343 22.65 -25.29 23.09
CA GLU A 343 23.08 -26.12 24.22
C GLU A 343 22.39 -27.50 24.22
N SER A 344 23.20 -28.53 24.42
CA SER A 344 22.86 -29.95 24.47
C SER A 344 23.50 -30.56 25.71
N GLU A 345 22.81 -31.47 26.38
CA GLU A 345 23.36 -32.18 27.54
C GLU A 345 24.52 -33.11 27.11
N GLU A 346 25.73 -32.87 27.62
CA GLU A 346 26.86 -33.79 27.42
C GLU A 346 27.20 -34.52 28.73
N VAL A 347 26.77 -35.78 28.84
CA VAL A 347 27.13 -36.66 29.97
C VAL A 347 28.47 -37.33 29.68
N LYS A 348 29.54 -36.91 30.35
CA LYS A 348 30.86 -37.57 30.27
C LYS A 348 31.22 -38.28 31.58
N ARG A 349 31.63 -39.56 31.47
CA ARG A 349 32.25 -40.33 32.56
C ARG A 349 33.76 -40.19 32.50
N ASN A 350 34.40 -39.85 33.62
CA ASN A 350 35.86 -39.80 33.70
C ASN A 350 36.47 -41.21 33.82
N ARG A 351 37.80 -41.34 33.67
CA ARG A 351 38.53 -42.64 33.78
C ARG A 351 38.44 -43.31 35.16
N ARG A 352 37.80 -42.69 36.15
CA ARG A 352 37.56 -43.24 37.49
C ARG A 352 36.09 -43.61 37.74
N GLY A 353 35.20 -43.48 36.74
CA GLY A 353 33.81 -43.92 36.82
C GLY A 353 32.84 -42.90 37.43
N GLU A 354 33.26 -41.66 37.66
CA GLU A 354 32.39 -40.61 38.20
C GLU A 354 31.69 -39.86 37.06
N THR A 355 30.41 -39.52 37.27
CA THR A 355 29.58 -38.75 36.34
C THR A 355 29.69 -37.28 36.72
N VAL A 356 30.13 -36.44 35.78
CA VAL A 356 30.15 -34.98 35.97
C VAL A 356 29.04 -34.38 35.11
N VAL A 357 28.08 -33.71 35.76
CA VAL A 357 27.02 -32.93 35.11
C VAL A 357 27.41 -31.46 35.26
N THR A 358 27.41 -30.72 34.16
CA THR A 358 27.66 -29.26 34.17
C THR A 358 26.36 -28.59 33.75
N GLU A 359 25.73 -27.84 34.66
CA GLU A 359 24.56 -27.02 34.33
C GLU A 359 25.02 -25.66 33.79
N ARG A 360 24.38 -25.21 32.72
CA ARG A 360 24.38 -23.80 32.31
C ARG A 360 22.95 -23.29 32.31
N GLU A 361 22.78 -22.05 32.74
CA GLU A 361 21.48 -21.38 32.79
C GLU A 361 21.06 -20.94 31.37
N ASP A 362 20.03 -21.60 30.85
CA ASP A 362 19.35 -21.19 29.62
C ASP A 362 18.30 -20.11 29.91
N ILE A 363 18.59 -18.88 29.49
CA ILE A 363 17.58 -17.82 29.38
C ILE A 363 16.76 -18.09 28.12
N HIS A 364 15.51 -18.56 28.27
CA HIS A 364 14.54 -18.58 27.16
C HIS A 364 14.10 -17.16 26.82
N VAL A 365 14.78 -16.56 25.84
CA VAL A 365 14.34 -15.33 25.16
C VAL A 365 13.54 -15.77 23.94
N GLU A 366 12.26 -15.38 23.84
CA GLU A 366 11.55 -15.38 22.55
C GLU A 366 12.23 -14.34 21.66
N ILE A 367 13.21 -14.79 20.88
CA ILE A 367 13.83 -14.01 19.81
C ILE A 367 12.81 -13.97 18.67
N ASP A 368 12.45 -12.78 18.19
CA ASP A 368 11.64 -12.61 16.99
C ASP A 368 12.33 -13.37 15.85
N ARG A 369 11.75 -14.52 15.45
CA ARG A 369 12.37 -15.49 14.55
C ARG A 369 12.46 -15.00 13.09
N TYR A 370 11.82 -13.87 12.80
CA TYR A 370 11.64 -13.36 11.46
C TYR A 370 12.19 -11.94 11.34
N SER A 371 12.55 -11.53 10.12
CA SER A 371 12.94 -10.14 9.87
C SER A 371 11.82 -9.19 10.34
N PRO A 372 12.15 -8.08 11.03
CA PRO A 372 11.17 -7.14 11.59
C PRO A 372 10.37 -6.36 10.51
N GLN A 373 10.44 -6.79 9.24
CA GLN A 373 9.74 -6.18 8.11
C GLN A 373 8.77 -7.15 7.39
N VAL A 374 8.63 -8.39 7.88
CA VAL A 374 7.70 -9.38 7.32
C VAL A 374 6.27 -9.01 7.66
N SER A 375 5.39 -8.89 6.66
CA SER A 375 4.00 -8.49 6.86
C SER A 375 3.05 -9.67 7.08
N VAL A 376 3.34 -10.85 6.52
CA VAL A 376 2.48 -12.03 6.66
C VAL A 376 3.34 -13.26 6.91
N ILE A 377 3.01 -13.99 7.96
CA ILE A 377 3.59 -15.28 8.31
C ILE A 377 2.48 -16.32 8.28
N VAL A 378 2.70 -17.40 7.56
CA VAL A 378 1.75 -18.51 7.42
C VAL A 378 2.43 -19.81 7.83
N GLU A 379 2.17 -20.22 9.07
CA GLU A 379 2.63 -21.47 9.67
C GLU A 379 1.59 -22.58 9.57
N ALA A 380 0.31 -22.22 9.37
CA ALA A 380 -0.77 -23.17 9.15
C ALA A 380 -0.47 -24.07 7.93
N PRO A 381 -0.34 -25.39 8.09
CA PRO A 381 -0.11 -26.29 6.97
C PRO A 381 -1.39 -26.44 6.14
N ALA A 382 -1.25 -26.72 4.84
CA ALA A 382 -2.36 -26.98 3.92
C ALA A 382 -3.41 -25.87 3.77
N VAL A 383 -3.18 -24.68 4.33
CA VAL A 383 -4.06 -23.52 4.13
C VAL A 383 -3.93 -23.00 2.69
N ALA A 384 -5.07 -22.66 2.07
CA ALA A 384 -5.11 -21.89 0.83
C ALA A 384 -5.18 -20.40 1.16
N VAL A 385 -4.16 -19.64 0.77
CA VAL A 385 -4.06 -18.20 0.97
C VAL A 385 -4.37 -17.48 -0.34
N GLU A 386 -5.33 -16.57 -0.31
CA GLU A 386 -5.74 -15.77 -1.47
C GLU A 386 -5.56 -14.28 -1.18
N LEU A 387 -4.86 -13.57 -2.05
CA LEU A 387 -4.71 -12.13 -2.04
C LEU A 387 -5.35 -11.55 -3.31
N ASP A 388 -6.34 -10.67 -3.16
CA ASP A 388 -6.96 -9.99 -4.31
C ASP A 388 -7.13 -8.49 -4.05
N HIS A 389 -6.68 -7.66 -4.99
CA HIS A 389 -6.67 -6.20 -4.86
C HIS A 389 -5.96 -5.71 -3.58
N CYS A 390 -4.87 -6.38 -3.20
CA CYS A 390 -4.14 -6.11 -1.96
C CYS A 390 -2.82 -5.37 -2.18
N ILE A 391 -2.40 -4.65 -1.15
CA ILE A 391 -1.02 -4.14 -1.00
C ILE A 391 -0.46 -4.77 0.27
N VAL A 392 0.57 -5.60 0.15
CA VAL A 392 1.16 -6.29 1.30
C VAL A 392 2.69 -6.19 1.27
N GLY A 393 3.34 -6.27 2.43
CA GLY A 393 4.79 -6.45 2.49
C GLY A 393 5.21 -7.90 2.21
N GLY A 394 6.40 -8.30 2.65
CA GLY A 394 6.92 -9.65 2.40
C GLY A 394 6.09 -10.75 3.09
N LEU A 395 5.96 -11.90 2.41
CA LEU A 395 5.30 -13.11 2.90
C LEU A 395 6.33 -14.18 3.27
N ARG A 396 6.08 -14.89 4.37
CA ARG A 396 6.77 -16.12 4.77
C ARG A 396 5.74 -17.22 4.92
N VAL A 397 5.86 -18.26 4.12
CA VAL A 397 4.79 -19.27 4.00
C VAL A 397 5.40 -20.66 4.02
N VAL A 398 4.92 -21.51 4.92
CA VAL A 398 5.32 -22.92 5.01
C VAL A 398 5.10 -23.64 3.68
N GLU A 399 6.02 -24.51 3.27
CA GLU A 399 5.98 -25.19 1.96
C GLU A 399 4.67 -25.98 1.71
N SER A 400 4.01 -26.45 2.76
CA SER A 400 2.79 -27.27 2.70
C SER A 400 1.49 -26.48 2.46
N ALA A 401 1.52 -25.14 2.50
CA ALA A 401 0.37 -24.29 2.16
C ALA A 401 0.24 -24.08 0.64
N GLN A 402 -0.72 -23.27 0.20
CA GLN A 402 -0.87 -22.81 -1.20
C GLN A 402 -1.15 -21.31 -1.22
N VAL A 403 -0.59 -20.59 -2.20
CA VAL A 403 -0.75 -19.14 -2.29
C VAL A 403 -1.17 -18.70 -3.69
N GLN A 404 -2.27 -17.96 -3.76
CA GLN A 404 -2.77 -17.28 -4.96
C GLN A 404 -2.75 -15.77 -4.75
N ILE A 405 -2.15 -15.03 -5.69
CA ILE A 405 -2.06 -13.57 -5.68
C ILE A 405 -2.60 -13.02 -6.99
N THR A 406 -3.66 -12.21 -6.93
CA THR A 406 -4.29 -11.58 -8.09
C THR A 406 -4.41 -10.08 -7.87
N ASN A 407 -4.18 -9.29 -8.93
CA ASN A 407 -4.43 -7.83 -8.92
C ASN A 407 -3.78 -7.11 -7.74
N SER A 408 -2.57 -7.52 -7.34
CA SER A 408 -2.00 -7.13 -6.05
C SER A 408 -0.55 -6.67 -6.15
N ILE A 409 -0.11 -5.97 -5.12
CA ILE A 409 1.28 -5.54 -4.92
C ILE A 409 1.84 -6.26 -3.69
N VAL A 410 2.95 -6.96 -3.87
CA VAL A 410 3.79 -7.45 -2.76
C VAL A 410 5.07 -6.63 -2.75
N ASP A 411 5.31 -5.87 -1.70
CA ASP A 411 6.46 -4.95 -1.63
C ASP A 411 7.31 -5.19 -0.38
N ALA A 412 8.46 -5.83 -0.57
CA ALA A 412 9.46 -6.02 0.47
C ALA A 412 10.26 -4.74 0.78
N THR A 413 9.84 -3.57 0.29
CA THR A 413 10.46 -2.23 0.39
C THR A 413 11.80 -2.07 -0.35
N SER A 414 12.36 -3.17 -0.86
CA SER A 414 13.61 -3.21 -1.59
C SER A 414 13.63 -4.37 -2.59
N GLN A 415 14.21 -4.13 -3.77
CA GLN A 415 14.43 -5.19 -4.76
C GLN A 415 15.41 -6.28 -4.28
N HIS A 416 16.20 -5.98 -3.25
CA HIS A 416 17.13 -6.92 -2.63
C HIS A 416 16.53 -7.64 -1.41
N ALA A 417 15.44 -7.12 -0.84
CA ALA A 417 14.76 -7.79 0.27
C ALA A 417 13.95 -8.99 -0.24
N ILE A 418 13.47 -9.84 0.67
CA ILE A 418 12.73 -11.06 0.32
C ILE A 418 11.23 -10.79 0.36
N ALA A 419 10.59 -10.83 -0.81
CA ALA A 419 9.15 -10.69 -0.97
C ALA A 419 8.39 -11.98 -0.65
N TYR A 420 8.96 -13.14 -0.97
CA TYR A 420 8.29 -14.43 -0.78
C TYR A 420 9.30 -15.57 -0.57
N CYS A 421 9.16 -16.35 0.50
CA CYS A 421 9.93 -17.57 0.76
C CYS A 421 9.35 -18.42 1.89
N GLY A 422 10.05 -19.50 2.25
CA GLY A 422 9.76 -20.29 3.43
C GLY A 422 9.98 -19.52 4.73
N LEU A 423 9.55 -20.11 5.84
CA LEU A 423 9.57 -19.47 7.17
C LEU A 423 10.98 -19.06 7.62
N ASP A 424 12.00 -19.87 7.32
CA ASP A 424 13.39 -19.60 7.70
C ASP A 424 14.11 -18.57 6.82
N GLU A 425 13.38 -17.92 5.91
CA GLU A 425 13.86 -16.97 4.91
C GLU A 425 14.81 -17.53 3.83
N THR A 426 15.27 -18.77 3.97
CA THR A 426 16.27 -19.40 3.09
C THR A 426 15.64 -20.43 2.15
N THR A 427 14.72 -21.25 2.67
CA THR A 427 14.03 -22.31 1.97
C THR A 427 12.95 -21.77 1.04
N ALA A 428 12.47 -22.65 0.17
CA ALA A 428 11.40 -22.36 -0.74
C ALA A 428 10.07 -22.31 0.02
N GLY A 429 9.25 -21.27 -0.22
CA GLY A 429 7.91 -21.18 0.34
C GLY A 429 6.92 -22.09 -0.37
N ALA A 430 5.64 -22.02 0.03
CA ALA A 430 4.54 -22.71 -0.63
C ALA A 430 4.49 -22.50 -2.15
N PRO A 431 3.86 -23.43 -2.91
CA PRO A 431 3.47 -23.22 -4.29
C PRO A 431 2.76 -21.87 -4.48
N LEU A 432 3.11 -21.19 -5.57
CA LEU A 432 2.68 -19.83 -5.88
C LEU A 432 1.98 -19.78 -7.24
N HIS A 433 0.77 -19.25 -7.23
CA HIS A 433 0.03 -18.79 -8.41
C HIS A 433 -0.09 -17.27 -8.35
N VAL A 434 0.30 -16.57 -9.42
CA VAL A 434 0.29 -15.12 -9.45
C VAL A 434 -0.18 -14.56 -10.80
N GLU A 435 -1.14 -13.64 -10.75
CA GLU A 435 -1.67 -12.99 -11.95
C GLU A 435 -1.83 -11.49 -11.74
N ASN A 436 -1.61 -10.72 -12.81
CA ASN A 436 -1.88 -9.28 -12.84
C ASN A 436 -1.28 -8.53 -11.63
N SER A 437 -0.06 -8.89 -11.23
CA SER A 437 0.50 -8.46 -9.94
C SER A 437 1.93 -7.95 -10.08
N THR A 438 2.37 -7.15 -9.10
CA THR A 438 3.75 -6.65 -9.02
C THR A 438 4.40 -7.11 -7.72
N LEU A 439 5.50 -7.85 -7.82
CA LEU A 439 6.28 -8.33 -6.67
C LEU A 439 7.62 -7.61 -6.63
N ILE A 440 7.88 -6.86 -5.56
CA ILE A 440 9.13 -6.12 -5.33
C ILE A 440 9.93 -6.83 -4.26
N GLY A 441 11.08 -7.37 -4.66
CA GLY A 441 11.94 -8.22 -3.82
C GLY A 441 12.04 -9.65 -4.33
N GLN A 442 12.94 -10.41 -3.74
CA GLN A 442 13.27 -11.77 -4.15
C GLN A 442 12.14 -12.75 -3.86
N VAL A 443 11.96 -13.72 -4.74
CA VAL A 443 10.94 -14.76 -4.64
C VAL A 443 11.61 -16.13 -4.66
N HIS A 444 11.29 -16.97 -3.68
CA HIS A 444 11.69 -18.38 -3.63
C HIS A 444 10.48 -19.25 -3.29
N THR A 445 9.98 -20.01 -4.25
CA THR A 445 8.81 -20.89 -4.09
C THR A 445 9.17 -22.32 -4.45
N SER A 446 8.51 -23.29 -3.83
CA SER A 446 8.70 -24.70 -4.13
C SER A 446 8.21 -25.04 -5.54
N LEU A 447 7.14 -24.38 -6.00
CA LEU A 447 6.55 -24.52 -7.33
C LEU A 447 5.91 -23.20 -7.75
N MET A 448 6.21 -22.72 -8.96
CA MET A 448 5.45 -21.65 -9.59
C MET A 448 4.39 -22.30 -10.48
N GLU A 449 3.15 -22.39 -10.00
CA GLU A 449 2.06 -23.05 -10.73
C GLU A 449 1.72 -22.29 -12.00
N LEU A 450 1.48 -20.99 -11.85
CA LEU A 450 1.34 -20.03 -12.94
C LEU A 450 1.86 -18.67 -12.48
N ALA A 451 2.60 -17.99 -13.35
CA ALA A 451 2.74 -16.54 -13.30
C ALA A 451 2.27 -15.93 -14.63
N SER A 452 1.26 -15.07 -14.61
CA SER A 452 0.69 -14.43 -15.80
C SER A 452 0.61 -12.92 -15.64
N ASN A 453 0.93 -12.15 -16.69
CA ASN A 453 0.79 -10.68 -16.68
C ASN A 453 1.46 -9.99 -15.47
N THR A 454 2.53 -10.58 -14.95
CA THR A 454 3.10 -10.23 -13.64
C THR A 454 4.48 -9.62 -13.79
N ILE A 455 4.81 -8.65 -12.93
CA ILE A 455 6.14 -8.05 -12.87
C ILE A 455 6.86 -8.54 -11.61
N PHE A 456 7.97 -9.25 -11.80
CA PHE A 456 8.92 -9.54 -10.72
C PHE A 456 10.04 -8.49 -10.73
N LEU A 457 9.99 -7.54 -9.80
CA LEU A 457 11.00 -6.51 -9.62
C LEU A 457 11.98 -6.91 -8.50
N ALA A 458 12.91 -7.81 -8.84
CA ALA A 458 13.90 -8.32 -7.90
C ALA A 458 15.33 -8.13 -8.41
N ARG A 459 16.26 -7.94 -7.47
CA ARG A 459 17.69 -7.95 -7.73
C ARG A 459 18.35 -9.05 -6.93
N ARG A 460 19.44 -9.57 -7.48
CA ARG A 460 20.27 -10.55 -6.79
C ARG A 460 20.91 -9.90 -5.56
N THR A 461 20.82 -10.54 -4.42
CA THR A 461 21.66 -10.27 -3.24
C THR A 461 22.96 -11.04 -3.42
N GLY A 462 24.10 -10.55 -2.92
CA GLY A 462 25.35 -11.33 -3.00
C GLY A 462 25.13 -12.77 -2.52
N GLY A 463 25.50 -13.77 -3.32
CA GLY A 463 25.24 -15.19 -3.06
C GLY A 463 24.79 -15.99 -4.29
N GLU A 464 24.37 -17.24 -4.05
CA GLU A 464 23.95 -18.19 -5.10
C GLU A 464 22.47 -18.08 -5.50
N ARG A 465 21.64 -17.43 -4.69
CA ARG A 465 20.18 -17.34 -4.89
C ARG A 465 19.84 -16.46 -6.10
N ALA A 466 18.98 -16.96 -6.98
CA ALA A 466 18.47 -16.18 -8.11
C ALA A 466 17.42 -15.16 -7.63
N PRO A 467 17.21 -14.02 -8.34
CA PRO A 467 16.19 -13.03 -7.95
C PRO A 467 14.78 -13.63 -7.85
N VAL A 468 14.45 -14.52 -8.79
CA VAL A 468 13.28 -15.41 -8.72
C VAL A 468 13.78 -16.84 -8.85
N GLN A 469 13.47 -17.66 -7.86
CA GLN A 469 13.93 -19.05 -7.77
C GLN A 469 12.75 -19.98 -7.50
N VAL A 470 12.66 -21.05 -8.29
CA VAL A 470 11.64 -22.09 -8.15
C VAL A 470 12.35 -23.43 -7.96
N ALA A 471 12.00 -24.16 -6.92
CA ALA A 471 12.66 -25.44 -6.62
C ALA A 471 12.30 -26.52 -7.67
N ARG A 472 11.01 -26.67 -7.99
CA ARG A 472 10.48 -27.63 -8.97
C ARG A 472 10.21 -26.95 -10.31
N ARG A 473 11.16 -27.03 -11.24
CA ARG A 473 11.12 -26.34 -12.54
C ARG A 473 10.49 -27.16 -13.68
N GLN A 474 10.25 -28.45 -13.44
CA GLN A 474 9.65 -29.38 -14.39
C GLN A 474 8.11 -29.29 -14.45
N SER A 475 7.49 -28.47 -13.59
CA SER A 475 6.05 -28.24 -13.54
C SER A 475 5.77 -26.73 -13.50
N GLY A 476 4.59 -26.34 -13.98
CA GLY A 476 4.15 -24.94 -14.03
C GLY A 476 4.68 -24.14 -15.23
N CYS A 477 4.29 -22.86 -15.29
CA CYS A 477 4.65 -21.96 -16.38
C CYS A 477 4.72 -20.50 -15.91
N VAL A 478 5.64 -19.73 -16.50
CA VAL A 478 5.60 -18.26 -16.43
C VAL A 478 5.32 -17.74 -17.82
N ARG A 479 4.30 -16.88 -17.96
CA ARG A 479 3.85 -16.34 -19.23
C ARG A 479 3.55 -14.85 -19.17
N TYR A 480 3.75 -14.15 -20.29
CA TYR A 480 3.38 -12.72 -20.45
C TYR A 480 3.84 -11.84 -19.28
N SER A 481 5.01 -12.16 -18.71
CA SER A 481 5.47 -11.60 -17.45
C SER A 481 6.87 -11.07 -17.59
N TYR A 482 7.23 -10.11 -16.74
CA TYR A 482 8.59 -9.61 -16.63
C TYR A 482 9.36 -10.38 -15.55
N LEU A 483 10.52 -10.92 -15.89
CA LEU A 483 11.44 -11.59 -14.98
C LEU A 483 12.83 -10.95 -15.03
N PRO A 484 13.49 -10.76 -13.87
CA PRO A 484 14.89 -10.33 -13.86
C PRO A 484 15.80 -11.36 -14.52
N ALA A 485 16.89 -10.89 -15.12
CA ALA A 485 17.92 -11.77 -15.67
C ALA A 485 18.41 -12.79 -14.61
N ARG A 486 18.77 -14.00 -15.07
CA ARG A 486 19.24 -15.12 -14.24
C ARG A 486 18.21 -15.70 -13.27
N SER A 487 16.92 -15.42 -13.47
CA SER A 487 15.84 -16.12 -12.78
C SER A 487 15.85 -17.63 -13.09
N ARG A 488 15.63 -18.47 -12.07
CA ARG A 488 15.59 -19.94 -12.18
C ARG A 488 14.15 -20.41 -12.01
N VAL A 489 13.40 -20.38 -13.11
CA VAL A 489 11.94 -20.63 -13.13
C VAL A 489 11.59 -21.80 -14.07
N PRO A 490 10.31 -22.25 -14.08
CA PRO A 490 9.79 -23.18 -15.08
C PRO A 490 9.79 -22.60 -16.50
N ARG A 491 9.11 -23.29 -17.43
CA ARG A 491 9.02 -22.88 -18.83
C ARG A 491 8.48 -21.45 -18.97
N LEU A 492 9.17 -20.66 -19.78
CA LEU A 492 8.77 -19.31 -20.18
C LEU A 492 7.90 -19.32 -21.44
N TYR A 493 6.92 -18.43 -21.51
CA TYR A 493 6.06 -18.23 -22.68
C TYR A 493 5.76 -16.74 -22.89
N TYR A 494 6.32 -16.12 -23.93
CA TYR A 494 6.17 -14.66 -24.20
C TYR A 494 6.54 -13.76 -23.01
N CYS A 495 7.52 -14.17 -22.20
CA CYS A 495 8.03 -13.35 -21.11
C CYS A 495 9.08 -12.34 -21.59
N GLN A 496 9.23 -11.28 -20.81
CA GLN A 496 10.26 -10.26 -21.01
C GLN A 496 11.28 -10.26 -19.87
N PRO A 497 12.55 -9.91 -20.15
CA PRO A 497 13.13 -9.80 -21.49
C PRO A 497 13.20 -11.18 -22.18
N VAL A 498 13.20 -11.20 -23.52
CA VAL A 498 13.27 -12.46 -24.30
C VAL A 498 14.63 -13.18 -24.19
N ASP A 499 15.69 -12.43 -23.90
CA ASP A 499 17.05 -12.92 -23.71
C ASP A 499 17.89 -11.93 -22.85
N GLU A 500 19.17 -12.25 -22.60
CA GLU A 500 20.06 -11.40 -21.81
C GLU A 500 20.42 -10.08 -22.50
N GLN A 501 20.37 -10.01 -23.84
CA GLN A 501 20.69 -8.78 -24.58
C GLN A 501 19.52 -7.80 -24.44
N ALA A 502 18.29 -8.26 -24.66
CA ALA A 502 17.08 -7.47 -24.43
C ALA A 502 16.97 -6.96 -22.99
N ALA A 503 17.52 -7.69 -22.02
CA ALA A 503 17.53 -7.28 -20.61
C ALA A 503 18.26 -5.95 -20.36
N GLU A 504 19.13 -5.50 -21.27
CA GLU A 504 19.84 -4.22 -21.14
C GLU A 504 18.90 -3.00 -21.28
N TRP A 505 17.81 -3.12 -22.03
CA TRP A 505 16.87 -2.01 -22.29
C TRP A 505 15.41 -2.32 -21.95
N VAL A 506 15.00 -3.59 -21.93
CA VAL A 506 13.65 -4.02 -21.54
C VAL A 506 13.62 -4.24 -20.03
N HIS A 507 13.32 -3.18 -19.29
CA HIS A 507 13.12 -3.25 -17.84
C HIS A 507 11.97 -2.31 -17.42
N PRO A 508 11.20 -2.69 -16.38
CA PRO A 508 10.11 -1.87 -15.89
C PRO A 508 10.66 -0.62 -15.22
N GLN A 509 10.07 0.53 -15.52
CA GLN A 509 10.30 1.78 -14.82
C GLN A 509 8.99 2.21 -14.16
N PHE A 510 9.06 2.68 -12.93
CA PHE A 510 7.89 3.07 -12.16
C PHE A 510 7.89 4.59 -11.95
N THR A 511 6.71 5.19 -11.91
CA THR A 511 6.54 6.60 -11.52
C THR A 511 7.04 6.80 -10.09
N SER A 512 6.67 5.91 -9.17
CA SER A 512 7.30 5.78 -7.86
C SER A 512 7.27 4.33 -7.36
N LEU A 513 8.24 3.98 -6.52
CA LEU A 513 8.28 2.73 -5.75
C LEU A 513 8.15 3.00 -4.25
N ARG A 514 7.82 4.22 -3.85
CA ARG A 514 7.62 4.59 -2.45
C ARG A 514 6.14 4.49 -2.12
N TYR A 515 5.80 3.63 -1.18
CA TYR A 515 4.44 3.57 -0.67
C TYR A 515 4.04 4.93 -0.08
N GLY A 516 2.83 5.39 -0.42
CA GLY A 516 2.32 6.72 -0.07
C GLY A 516 2.47 7.78 -1.17
N ASP A 517 3.35 7.56 -2.17
CA ASP A 517 3.39 8.44 -3.34
C ASP A 517 2.20 8.14 -4.27
N PRO A 518 1.59 9.15 -4.91
CA PRO A 518 0.40 8.94 -5.75
C PRO A 518 0.60 7.95 -6.91
N GLY A 519 1.79 7.98 -7.52
CA GLY A 519 2.19 7.08 -8.61
C GLY A 519 2.81 5.76 -8.14
N TYR A 520 2.58 5.34 -6.89
CA TYR A 520 3.16 4.11 -6.34
C TYR A 520 2.83 2.89 -7.20
N CYS A 521 3.88 2.16 -7.62
CA CYS A 521 3.86 1.02 -8.53
C CYS A 521 3.22 1.28 -9.91
N GLN A 522 2.88 2.51 -10.26
CA GLN A 522 2.36 2.84 -11.58
C GLN A 522 3.51 2.78 -12.58
N LEU A 523 3.38 2.03 -13.68
CA LEU A 523 4.39 2.03 -14.73
C LEU A 523 4.55 3.43 -15.32
N SER A 524 5.81 3.86 -15.41
CA SER A 524 6.21 5.07 -16.10
C SER A 524 5.97 4.91 -17.59
N ARG A 525 5.62 6.01 -18.26
CA ARG A 525 5.52 6.03 -19.73
C ARG A 525 6.84 5.77 -20.45
N ARG A 526 7.97 5.86 -19.72
CA ARG A 526 9.32 5.54 -20.22
C ARG A 526 9.64 4.04 -20.21
N THR A 527 8.80 3.23 -19.56
CA THR A 527 8.93 1.77 -19.61
C THR A 527 8.84 1.26 -21.04
N ALA A 528 9.65 0.25 -21.34
CA ALA A 528 9.68 -0.44 -22.63
C ALA A 528 8.27 -0.91 -23.05
N ASN A 529 7.95 -0.79 -24.35
CA ASN A 529 6.63 -1.16 -24.87
C ASN A 529 6.38 -2.66 -24.74
N GLU A 530 7.44 -3.46 -24.76
CA GLU A 530 7.45 -4.89 -24.51
C GLU A 530 6.87 -5.26 -23.13
N ILE A 531 6.90 -4.33 -22.16
CA ILE A 531 6.26 -4.50 -20.85
C ILE A 531 4.93 -3.75 -20.80
N ARG A 532 4.88 -2.52 -21.33
CA ARG A 532 3.65 -1.72 -21.35
C ARG A 532 2.55 -2.32 -22.22
N ARG A 533 2.86 -3.22 -23.15
CA ARG A 533 1.90 -3.86 -24.09
C ARG A 533 2.12 -5.38 -24.18
N GLY A 534 2.82 -5.95 -23.20
CA GLY A 534 3.29 -7.33 -23.27
C GLY A 534 2.45 -8.35 -22.50
N ALA A 535 1.34 -7.92 -21.90
CA ALA A 535 0.36 -8.85 -21.35
C ALA A 535 -0.29 -9.68 -22.47
N ASP A 536 -0.97 -10.76 -22.10
CA ASP A 536 -1.62 -11.68 -23.04
C ASP A 536 -2.69 -11.05 -23.93
N ASP A 537 -3.27 -9.94 -23.49
CA ASP A 537 -4.28 -9.13 -24.18
C ASP A 537 -3.76 -7.76 -24.68
N GLU A 538 -2.43 -7.64 -24.78
CA GLU A 538 -1.71 -6.41 -25.15
C GLU A 538 -1.85 -5.24 -24.14
N SER A 539 -2.36 -5.50 -22.93
CA SER A 539 -2.31 -4.55 -21.82
C SER A 539 -0.90 -4.45 -21.22
N GLU A 540 -0.77 -3.60 -20.20
CA GLU A 540 0.45 -3.52 -19.40
C GLU A 540 0.56 -4.71 -18.44
N MET A 541 1.78 -5.18 -18.19
CA MET A 541 2.03 -6.16 -17.14
C MET A 541 1.96 -5.49 -15.75
N GLY A 542 1.66 -6.26 -14.72
CA GLY A 542 1.74 -5.87 -13.31
C GLY A 542 0.40 -5.55 -12.66
N ALA A 543 0.46 -5.02 -11.45
CA ALA A 543 -0.70 -4.73 -10.57
C ALA A 543 -1.80 -3.84 -11.17
N PHE A 544 -1.50 -3.11 -12.25
CA PHE A 544 -2.44 -2.18 -12.90
C PHE A 544 -2.86 -2.64 -14.30
N HIS A 545 -2.63 -3.91 -14.63
CA HIS A 545 -3.04 -4.56 -15.87
C HIS A 545 -4.50 -4.26 -16.27
N ASP A 546 -5.43 -4.38 -15.32
CA ASP A 546 -6.87 -4.20 -15.54
C ASP A 546 -7.30 -2.73 -15.75
N LEU A 547 -6.37 -1.78 -15.67
CA LEU A 547 -6.65 -0.40 -16.08
C LEU A 547 -6.68 -0.24 -17.61
N TYR A 548 -6.16 -1.24 -18.36
CA TYR A 548 -6.10 -1.25 -19.81
C TYR A 548 -5.53 0.04 -20.40
N GLN A 549 -4.53 0.61 -19.72
CA GLN A 549 -3.95 1.91 -20.10
C GLN A 549 -3.53 1.92 -21.59
N PRO A 550 -2.79 0.93 -22.10
CA PRO A 550 -2.34 0.95 -23.49
C PRO A 550 -3.48 0.91 -24.50
N GLN A 551 -4.55 0.16 -24.22
CA GLN A 551 -5.74 0.11 -25.06
C GLN A 551 -6.51 1.44 -25.00
N ARG A 552 -6.62 2.07 -23.82
CA ARG A 552 -7.20 3.41 -23.67
C ARG A 552 -6.41 4.47 -24.45
N GLU A 553 -5.08 4.41 -24.41
CA GLU A 553 -4.20 5.29 -25.20
C GLU A 553 -4.43 5.08 -26.72
N THR A 554 -4.48 3.82 -27.17
CA THR A 554 -4.75 3.47 -28.57
C THR A 554 -6.13 3.97 -29.02
N ASN A 555 -7.17 3.73 -28.20
CA ASN A 555 -8.53 4.18 -28.49
C ASN A 555 -8.61 5.70 -28.58
N LEU A 556 -7.97 6.43 -27.68
CA LEU A 556 -7.89 7.88 -27.74
C LEU A 556 -7.22 8.33 -29.04
N ALA A 557 -6.06 7.78 -29.40
CA ALA A 557 -5.35 8.13 -30.61
C ALA A 557 -6.18 7.87 -31.89
N LEU A 558 -6.89 6.74 -31.94
CA LEU A 558 -7.79 6.40 -33.06
C LEU A 558 -8.94 7.40 -33.18
N ARG A 559 -9.59 7.75 -32.07
CA ARG A 559 -10.70 8.73 -32.08
C ARG A 559 -10.23 10.12 -32.48
N LEU A 560 -9.05 10.53 -32.04
CA LEU A 560 -8.48 11.80 -32.48
C LEU A 560 -8.23 11.83 -33.98
N LYS A 561 -7.69 10.74 -34.55
CA LYS A 561 -7.50 10.65 -36.00
C LYS A 561 -8.82 10.69 -36.78
N GLU A 562 -9.88 10.09 -36.24
CA GLU A 562 -11.20 10.03 -36.87
C GLU A 562 -11.95 11.38 -36.83
N TYR A 563 -11.89 12.10 -35.70
CA TYR A 563 -12.71 13.28 -35.46
C TYR A 563 -11.96 14.61 -35.60
N LEU A 564 -10.61 14.64 -35.69
CA LEU A 564 -9.91 15.88 -35.98
C LEU A 564 -10.24 16.38 -37.39
N ARG A 565 -10.67 17.64 -37.47
CA ARG A 565 -10.91 18.31 -38.75
C ARG A 565 -9.60 18.44 -39.53
N PHE A 566 -9.72 18.40 -40.86
CA PHE A 566 -8.61 18.69 -41.77
C PHE A 566 -7.95 20.02 -41.39
N THR A 567 -6.61 20.07 -41.40
CA THR A 567 -5.72 21.13 -40.90
C THR A 567 -5.55 21.26 -39.39
N LEU A 568 -6.16 20.42 -38.56
CA LEU A 568 -5.90 20.39 -37.11
C LEU A 568 -4.88 19.31 -36.72
N GLU A 569 -4.00 19.59 -35.76
CA GLU A 569 -3.19 18.58 -35.05
C GLU A 569 -3.59 18.46 -33.58
N ALA A 570 -3.47 17.26 -33.00
CA ALA A 570 -3.69 17.03 -31.57
C ALA A 570 -2.42 16.47 -30.90
N GLY A 571 -2.05 17.05 -29.75
CA GLY A 571 -1.01 16.55 -28.86
C GLY A 571 -1.61 16.00 -27.57
N VAL A 572 -1.19 14.81 -27.14
CA VAL A 572 -1.60 14.21 -25.86
C VAL A 572 -0.48 14.40 -24.82
N TYR A 573 -0.82 15.07 -23.73
CA TYR A 573 0.06 15.41 -22.60
C TYR A 573 -0.42 14.65 -21.38
N TYR A 574 0.46 13.87 -20.76
CA TYR A 574 0.14 13.12 -19.56
C TYR A 574 0.58 13.91 -18.34
N LEU A 575 -0.33 14.06 -17.39
CA LEU A 575 -0.11 14.76 -16.13
C LEU A 575 -0.18 13.72 -15.00
N ASN A 576 0.90 13.64 -14.24
CA ASN A 576 1.05 12.80 -13.06
C ASN A 576 1.19 13.68 -11.82
#